data_AF-A0A2S2PBT1-F1
#
_entry.id   AF-A0A2S2PBT1-F1
#
_cell.length_a   1.000
_cell.length_b   1.000
_cell.length_c   1.000
_cell.angle_alpha   90.00
_cell.angle_beta   90.00
_cell.angle_gamma   90.00
#
_symmetry.space_group_name_H-M   'P 1'
#
loop_
_entity.id
_entity.type
_entity.pdbx_description
1 polymer ?
#
loop_
_entity_poly.entity_id
_entity_poly.type
_entity_poly.pdbx_seq_one_letter_code
_entity_poly.pdbx_strand_id
1 'polypeptide(L)'
;LKLEVWKRHVEKKSLKMFPLTFDIDPQGDITAQLVLNHLTALEDSMAQYFPNISVDKYDWVRNPYVTSSEPITYLSLDKEEQLVEIQEDRTLQLKYDELNFGYI
;
A
#
# COMPACT_ATOMS: atom_id res chain seq x y z
N LEU A 1 -0.65 2.63 -3.62
CA LEU A 1 0.13 2.43 -2.37
C LEU A 1 0.14 0.97 -1.90
N LYS A 2 -1.01 0.31 -1.70
CA LYS A 2 -1.07 -1.13 -1.34
C LYS A 2 -0.44 -2.05 -2.40
N LEU A 3 -0.71 -1.75 -3.66
CA LEU A 3 -0.19 -2.49 -4.82
C LEU A 3 1.36 -2.50 -4.86
N GLU A 4 1.98 -1.38 -4.51
CA GLU A 4 3.44 -1.25 -4.43
C GLU A 4 4.05 -2.07 -3.29
N VAL A 5 3.37 -2.14 -2.14
CA VAL A 5 3.77 -3.03 -1.04
C VAL A 5 3.72 -4.48 -1.51
N TRP A 6 2.61 -4.89 -2.14
CA TRP A 6 2.44 -6.26 -2.62
C TRP A 6 3.49 -6.66 -3.66
N LYS A 7 3.78 -5.80 -4.66
CA LYS A 7 4.85 -6.05 -5.64
C LYS A 7 6.20 -6.28 -4.97
N ARG A 8 6.59 -5.42 -4.02
CA ARG A 8 7.85 -5.55 -3.27
C ARG A 8 7.97 -6.87 -2.50
N HIS A 9 6.88 -7.35 -1.93
CA HIS A 9 6.89 -8.66 -1.24
C HIS A 9 6.96 -9.82 -2.23
N VAL A 10 6.23 -9.74 -3.35
CA VAL A 10 6.24 -10.77 -4.41
C VAL A 10 7.62 -10.88 -5.06
N GLU A 11 8.32 -9.76 -5.29
CA GLU A 11 9.72 -9.72 -5.77
C GLU A 11 10.69 -10.46 -4.83
N LYS A 12 10.40 -10.45 -3.54
CA LYS A 12 11.14 -11.22 -2.51
C LYS A 12 10.65 -12.66 -2.38
N LYS A 13 9.85 -13.15 -3.35
CA LYS A 13 9.18 -14.45 -3.34
C LYS A 13 8.23 -14.68 -2.16
N SER A 14 7.79 -13.61 -1.50
CA SER A 14 6.80 -13.70 -0.44
C SER A 14 5.40 -13.51 -1.03
N LEU A 15 4.55 -14.53 -0.91
CA LEU A 15 3.16 -14.49 -1.38
C LEU A 15 2.14 -14.39 -0.24
N LYS A 16 2.57 -13.98 0.95
CA LYS A 16 1.75 -13.96 2.18
C LYS A 16 0.46 -13.13 2.08
N MET A 17 0.41 -12.14 1.20
CA MET A 17 -0.79 -11.34 0.91
C MET A 17 -1.86 -12.10 0.10
N PHE A 18 -1.50 -13.25 -0.49
CA PHE A 18 -2.39 -14.16 -1.21
C PHE A 18 -2.40 -15.52 -0.50
N PRO A 19 -3.13 -15.68 0.62
CA PRO A 19 -3.02 -16.86 1.49
C PRO A 19 -3.25 -18.18 0.75
N LEU A 20 -4.25 -18.24 -0.13
CA LEU A 20 -4.54 -19.45 -0.92
C LEU A 20 -3.40 -19.82 -1.88
N THR A 21 -2.74 -18.82 -2.45
CA THR A 21 -1.58 -19.04 -3.33
C THR A 21 -0.35 -19.43 -2.51
N PHE A 22 -0.15 -18.77 -1.37
CA PHE A 22 0.95 -19.06 -0.45
C PHE A 22 0.87 -20.47 0.13
N ASP A 23 -0.33 -20.97 0.42
CA ASP A 23 -0.53 -22.35 0.90
C ASP A 23 -0.09 -23.41 -0.13
N ILE A 24 -0.19 -23.08 -1.42
CA ILE A 24 0.15 -23.99 -2.53
C ILE A 24 1.63 -23.86 -2.93
N ASP A 25 2.16 -22.63 -2.97
CA ASP A 25 3.54 -22.32 -3.37
C ASP A 25 4.20 -21.34 -2.37
N PRO A 26 4.59 -21.81 -1.17
CA PRO A 26 5.14 -20.94 -0.12
C PRO A 26 6.47 -20.29 -0.48
N GLN A 27 7.21 -20.90 -1.41
CA GLN A 27 8.51 -20.42 -1.90
C GLN A 27 8.36 -19.49 -3.10
N GLY A 28 7.15 -19.37 -3.67
CA GLY A 28 6.87 -18.51 -4.82
C GLY A 28 7.64 -18.88 -6.09
N ASP A 29 8.19 -20.10 -6.21
CA ASP A 29 9.06 -20.47 -7.31
C ASP A 29 8.31 -20.61 -8.64
N ILE A 30 7.01 -20.93 -8.56
CA ILE A 30 6.16 -21.15 -9.73
C ILE A 30 5.26 -19.93 -9.95
N THR A 31 4.71 -19.38 -8.88
CA THR A 31 3.59 -18.45 -8.95
C THR A 31 3.98 -16.98 -8.80
N ALA A 32 5.14 -16.66 -8.20
CA ALA A 32 5.50 -15.26 -7.91
C ALA A 32 5.62 -14.41 -9.18
N GLN A 33 6.24 -14.94 -10.24
CA GLN A 33 6.38 -14.19 -11.50
C GLN A 33 5.02 -13.90 -12.15
N LEU A 34 4.10 -14.87 -12.10
CA LEU A 34 2.75 -14.69 -12.63
C LEU A 34 2.00 -13.61 -11.84
N VAL A 35 2.04 -13.68 -10.52
CA VAL A 35 1.42 -12.69 -9.63
C VAL A 35 2.00 -11.30 -9.86
N LEU A 36 3.32 -11.18 -9.98
CA LEU A 36 3.99 -9.91 -10.25
C LEU A 36 3.51 -9.30 -11.57
N ASN A 37 3.45 -10.10 -12.64
CA ASN A 37 2.95 -9.65 -13.95
C ASN A 37 1.50 -9.15 -13.86
N HIS A 38 0.64 -9.84 -13.11
CA HIS A 38 -0.73 -9.39 -12.90
C HIS A 38 -0.82 -8.08 -12.10
N LEU A 39 -0.01 -7.92 -11.06
CA LEU A 39 0.03 -6.68 -10.28
C LEU A 39 0.50 -5.49 -11.13
N THR A 40 1.50 -5.68 -11.99
CA THR A 40 1.95 -4.65 -12.94
C THR A 40 0.86 -4.30 -13.95
N ALA A 41 0.19 -5.29 -14.54
CA ALA A 41 -0.91 -5.04 -15.47
C ALA A 41 -2.09 -4.30 -14.80
N LEU A 42 -2.35 -4.59 -13.52
CA LEU A 42 -3.36 -3.88 -12.74
C LEU A 42 -2.93 -2.43 -12.50
N GLU A 43 -1.67 -2.17 -12.16
CA GLU A 43 -1.12 -0.82 -12.02
C GLU A 43 -1.27 -0.01 -13.31
N ASP A 44 -0.89 -0.59 -14.45
CA ASP A 44 -1.03 0.05 -15.77
C ASP A 44 -2.50 0.36 -16.07
N SER A 45 -3.41 -0.58 -15.76
CA SER A 45 -4.85 -0.39 -15.91
C SER A 45 -5.36 0.73 -15.00
N MET A 46 -4.88 0.79 -13.75
CA MET A 46 -5.24 1.88 -12.84
C MET A 46 -4.79 3.24 -13.38
N ALA A 47 -3.58 3.34 -13.92
CA ALA A 47 -3.10 4.57 -14.54
C ALA A 47 -3.94 4.97 -15.78
N GLN A 48 -4.36 3.99 -16.59
CA GLN A 48 -5.20 4.22 -17.76
C GLN A 48 -6.60 4.73 -17.40
N TYR A 49 -7.26 4.09 -16.42
CA TYR A 49 -8.65 4.40 -16.08
C TYR A 49 -8.78 5.52 -15.03
N PHE A 50 -7.73 5.76 -14.23
CA PHE A 50 -7.69 6.79 -13.19
C PHE A 50 -6.46 7.71 -13.34
N PRO A 51 -6.29 8.41 -14.48
CA PRO A 51 -5.09 9.19 -14.79
C PRO A 51 -4.86 10.39 -13.86
N ASN A 52 -5.90 10.84 -13.15
CA ASN A 52 -5.86 11.97 -12.21
C ASN A 52 -5.98 11.52 -10.75
N ILE A 53 -5.58 10.29 -10.41
CA ILE A 53 -5.51 9.84 -9.01
C ILE A 53 -4.29 10.50 -8.33
N SER A 54 -4.34 11.84 -8.19
CA SER A 54 -3.33 12.59 -7.46
C SER A 54 -3.53 12.32 -5.97
N VAL A 55 -2.58 11.59 -5.39
CA VAL A 55 -2.47 11.42 -3.94
C VAL A 55 -1.77 12.61 -3.28
N ASP A 56 -1.25 13.56 -4.06
CA ASP A 56 -0.54 14.77 -3.59
C ASP A 56 -1.44 15.65 -2.72
N LYS A 57 -2.75 15.66 -2.99
CA LYS A 57 -3.75 16.32 -2.13
C LYS A 57 -3.79 15.74 -0.70
N TYR A 58 -3.28 14.53 -0.49
CA TYR A 58 -3.28 13.81 0.78
C TYR A 58 -1.88 13.71 1.41
N ASP A 59 -0.88 14.44 0.88
CA ASP A 59 0.47 14.50 1.47
C ASP A 59 0.48 15.11 2.88
N TRP A 60 -0.55 15.87 3.26
CA TRP A 60 -0.69 16.38 4.64
C TRP A 60 -0.87 15.27 5.69
N VAL A 61 -1.30 14.07 5.27
CA VAL A 61 -1.43 12.88 6.12
C VAL A 61 -0.09 12.15 6.27
N ARG A 62 0.90 12.42 5.39
CA ARG A 62 2.25 11.88 5.49
C ARG A 62 3.06 12.64 6.54
N ASN A 63 2.86 12.24 7.80
CA ASN A 63 3.76 12.41 8.94
C ASN A 63 4.47 13.78 9.09
N PRO A 64 4.07 14.64 10.05
CA PRO A 64 4.75 15.92 10.33
C PRO A 64 6.16 15.79 10.93
N TYR A 65 6.65 14.58 11.25
CA TYR A 65 7.96 14.32 11.87
C TYR A 65 8.96 13.65 10.93
N VAL A 66 9.04 14.07 9.68
CA VAL A 66 10.02 13.50 8.73
C VAL A 66 11.45 13.76 9.21
N THR A 67 12.06 12.75 9.85
CA THR A 67 13.51 12.60 9.93
C THR A 67 13.86 11.22 9.36
N SER A 68 14.57 11.23 8.23
CA SER A 68 15.14 10.10 7.46
C SER A 68 14.19 8.96 7.04
N SER A 69 13.97 8.87 5.72
CA SER A 69 13.40 7.74 5.00
C SER A 69 14.34 6.53 5.06
N GLU A 70 14.42 5.85 6.20
CA GLU A 70 14.88 4.46 6.19
C GLU A 70 13.73 3.57 5.70
N PRO A 71 13.99 2.61 4.79
CA PRO A 71 12.98 1.66 4.40
C PRO A 71 12.47 0.96 5.66
N ILE A 72 11.16 0.99 5.86
CA ILE A 72 10.48 0.32 6.96
C ILE A 72 10.72 -1.19 6.77
N THR A 73 11.84 -1.69 7.27
CA THR A 73 12.27 -3.08 7.13
C THR A 73 11.88 -3.91 8.34
N TYR A 74 11.35 -3.26 9.39
CA TYR A 74 11.02 -3.85 10.68
C TYR A 74 9.51 -4.09 10.88
N LEU A 75 8.65 -3.65 9.97
CA LEU A 75 7.20 -3.92 10.08
C LEU A 75 6.85 -5.29 9.48
N SER A 76 5.90 -5.99 10.11
CA SER A 76 5.25 -7.14 9.48
C SER A 76 4.32 -6.70 8.35
N LEU A 77 4.06 -7.59 7.39
CA LEU A 77 3.15 -7.34 6.28
C LEU A 77 1.78 -6.81 6.76
N ASP A 78 1.20 -7.43 7.79
CA ASP A 78 -0.10 -7.01 8.33
C ASP A 78 -0.08 -5.56 8.82
N LYS A 79 1.04 -5.11 9.37
CA LYS A 79 1.22 -3.73 9.84
C LYS A 79 1.41 -2.78 8.67
N GLU A 80 2.12 -3.18 7.63
CA GLU A 80 2.25 -2.36 6.42
C GLU A 80 0.89 -2.18 5.74
N GLU A 81 0.09 -3.24 5.64
CA GLU A 81 -1.26 -3.17 5.06
C GLU A 81 -2.20 -2.31 5.90
N GLN A 82 -2.19 -2.44 7.23
CA GLN A 82 -2.97 -1.60 8.14
C GLN A 82 -2.61 -0.11 8.01
N LEU A 83 -1.32 0.21 7.91
CA LEU A 83 -0.89 1.60 7.74
C LEU A 83 -1.36 2.19 6.40
N VAL A 84 -1.29 1.40 5.33
CA VAL A 84 -1.81 1.83 4.02
C VAL A 84 -3.32 2.03 4.09
N GLU A 85 -4.06 1.13 4.74
CA GLU A 85 -5.52 1.26 4.90
C GLU A 85 -5.90 2.51 5.70
N ILE A 86 -5.18 2.80 6.79
CA ILE A 86 -5.38 4.03 7.58
C ILE A 86 -5.06 5.27 6.74
N GLN A 87 -3.99 5.23 5.94
CA GLN A 87 -3.60 6.35 5.08
C GLN A 87 -4.69 6.67 4.04
N GLU A 88 -5.35 5.64 3.51
CA GLU A 88 -6.41 5.77 2.49
C GLU A 88 -7.82 5.95 3.09
N ASP A 89 -8.00 5.92 4.41
CA ASP A 89 -9.32 6.08 5.07
C ASP A 89 -9.79 7.54 5.08
N ARG A 90 -10.65 7.86 4.12
CA ARG A 90 -11.28 9.18 3.96
C ARG A 90 -12.18 9.59 5.14
N THR A 91 -12.77 8.66 5.88
CA THR A 91 -13.64 8.97 7.03
C THR A 91 -12.82 9.55 8.17
N LEU A 92 -11.64 8.97 8.43
CA LEU A 92 -10.72 9.48 9.43
C LEU A 92 -10.14 10.84 9.03
N GLN A 93 -9.84 11.04 7.74
CA GLN A 93 -9.38 12.34 7.21
C GLN A 93 -10.41 13.45 7.44
N LEU A 94 -11.68 13.21 7.08
CA LEU A 94 -12.75 14.20 7.26
C LEU A 94 -12.96 14.56 8.74
N LYS A 95 -12.92 13.56 9.65
CA LYS A 95 -13.02 13.81 11.09
C LYS A 95 -11.86 14.63 11.63
N TYR A 96 -10.64 14.39 11.13
CA TYR A 96 -9.47 15.16 11.52
C TYR A 96 -9.61 16.63 11.08
N ASP A 97 -10.02 16.85 9.83
CA ASP A 97 -10.27 18.21 9.33
C ASP A 97 -11.34 18.93 10.16
N GLU A 98 -12.45 18.26 10.47
CA GLU A 98 -13.52 18.79 11.33
C GLU A 98 -13.02 19.18 12.73
N LEU A 99 -12.15 18.37 13.35
CA LEU A 99 -11.54 18.67 14.66
C LEU A 99 -10.60 19.88 14.59
N ASN A 100 -9.89 20.05 13.47
CA ASN A 100 -8.98 21.18 13.26
C ASN A 100 -9.72 22.51 13.02
N PHE A 101 -10.95 22.47 12.48
CA PHE A 101 -11.81 23.65 12.31
C PHE A 101 -12.71 23.94 13.54
N GLY A 102 -12.68 23.10 14.57
CA GLY A 102 -13.47 23.26 15.81
C GLY A 102 -12.85 24.15 16.89
N TYR A 103 -11.66 24.70 16.67
CA TYR A 103 -11.02 25.69 17.55
C TYR A 103 -10.99 27.07 16.87
N ILE A 104 -12.10 27.82 16.97
CA ILE A 104 -12.15 29.29 16.84
C ILE A 104 -12.76 29.83 18.12
#